data_AF-A0A7K1CTK1-F1
#
_entry.id   AF-A0A7K1CTK1-F1
#
_cell.length_a   1.000
_cell.length_b   1.000
_cell.length_c   1.000
_cell.angle_alpha   90.00
_cell.angle_beta   90.00
_cell.angle_gamma   90.00
#
_symmetry.space_group_name_H-M   'P 1'
#
loop_
_entity.id
_entity.type
_entity.pdbx_description
1 polymer ?
#
loop_
_entity_poly.entity_id
_entity_poly.type
_entity_poly.pdbx_seq_one_letter_code
_entity_poly.pdbx_strand_id
1 'polypeptide(L)'
;MAVGKNPYLSQLQLRVTGQLSIYAAPMSVVSHLQWSIESIITLASPWSWQPQPLIPKSQSCSLPFRTTIDNLPRLVSALYEFPNLYAEVVRDPINGGLGERWLITPNLGLRRLDINEFGDAVVDENQLRSAIAAGEQLLEKLSWLIGEPWERELEPLRISPVVENARLLAAGG
;
A
#
# COMPACT_ATOMS: atom_id res chain seq x y z
N MET A 1 42.21 -7.09 -22.60
CA MET A 1 41.54 -5.83 -22.97
C MET A 1 40.16 -5.86 -22.34
N ALA A 2 40.03 -5.33 -21.11
CA ALA A 2 38.77 -5.34 -20.37
C ALA A 2 37.89 -4.18 -20.85
N VAL A 3 36.70 -4.49 -21.36
CA VAL A 3 35.67 -3.49 -21.64
C VAL A 3 35.29 -2.86 -20.31
N GLY A 4 35.71 -1.61 -20.10
CA GLY A 4 35.39 -0.85 -18.90
C GLY A 4 33.88 -0.73 -18.78
N LYS A 5 33.29 -1.43 -17.79
CA LYS A 5 31.91 -1.15 -17.38
C LYS A 5 31.87 0.32 -16.99
N ASN A 6 31.10 1.11 -17.71
CA ASN A 6 30.86 2.51 -17.38
C ASN A 6 30.23 2.56 -15.96
N PRO A 7 30.93 3.08 -14.94
CA PRO A 7 30.45 3.08 -13.55
C PRO A 7 29.20 3.96 -13.35
N TYR A 8 28.88 4.83 -14.32
CA TYR A 8 27.69 5.67 -14.30
C TYR A 8 26.42 4.93 -14.76
N LEU A 9 26.55 3.80 -15.47
CA LEU A 9 25.40 2.97 -15.87
C LEU A 9 24.93 2.00 -14.77
N SER A 10 25.77 1.73 -13.76
CA SER A 10 25.42 0.88 -12.61
C SER A 10 24.55 1.56 -11.55
N GLN A 11 24.19 2.84 -11.70
CA GLN A 11 23.62 3.66 -10.61
C GLN A 11 22.38 4.48 -10.97
N LEU A 12 21.77 4.30 -12.15
CA LEU A 12 20.45 4.88 -12.40
C LEU A 12 19.39 4.05 -11.67
N GLN A 13 19.33 4.18 -10.35
CA GLN A 13 18.21 3.69 -9.57
C GLN A 13 16.99 4.53 -9.94
N LEU A 14 16.03 3.92 -10.64
CA LEU A 14 14.78 4.56 -10.99
C LEU A 14 14.10 5.01 -9.70
N ARG A 15 13.98 6.32 -9.51
CA ARG A 15 13.28 6.91 -8.37
C ARG A 15 11.80 6.91 -8.65
N VAL A 16 11.05 6.59 -7.60
CA VAL A 16 9.60 6.37 -7.65
C VAL A 16 8.95 7.10 -6.49
N THR A 17 7.71 7.50 -6.68
CA THR A 17 6.87 8.12 -5.66
C THR A 17 5.64 7.26 -5.43
N GLY A 18 4.97 7.52 -4.32
CA GLY A 18 3.76 6.80 -3.98
C GLY A 18 3.16 7.25 -2.66
N GLN A 19 2.13 6.52 -2.25
CA GLN A 19 1.41 6.74 -1.01
C GLN A 19 1.52 5.52 -0.11
N LEU A 20 1.88 5.73 1.15
CA LEU A 20 1.79 4.73 2.20
C LEU A 20 0.59 5.07 3.08
N SER A 21 -0.38 4.18 3.15
CA SER A 21 -1.54 4.28 4.03
C SER A 21 -1.48 3.18 5.07
N ILE A 22 -1.47 3.55 6.34
CA ILE A 22 -1.56 2.64 7.47
C ILE A 22 -2.95 2.84 8.06
N TYR A 23 -3.83 1.87 7.81
CA TYR A 23 -5.22 1.95 8.23
C TYR A 23 -5.40 1.57 9.69
N ALA A 24 -4.59 0.62 10.19
CA ALA A 24 -4.52 0.31 11.59
C ALA A 24 -3.17 -0.35 11.93
N ALA A 25 -2.47 0.22 12.90
CA ALA A 25 -1.30 -0.37 13.54
C ALA A 25 -1.47 -0.33 15.07
N PRO A 26 -1.21 -1.42 15.81
CA PRO A 26 -1.25 -1.39 17.27
C PRO A 26 -0.33 -0.31 17.84
N MET A 27 -0.78 0.45 18.84
CA MET A 27 0.03 1.53 19.44
C MET A 27 1.41 1.06 19.93
N SER A 28 1.52 -0.21 20.35
CA SER A 28 2.77 -0.80 20.83
C SER A 28 3.86 -0.94 19.77
N VAL A 29 3.50 -0.98 18.47
CA VAL A 29 4.46 -1.17 17.38
C VAL A 29 4.76 0.12 16.61
N VAL A 30 4.01 1.20 16.84
CA VAL A 30 4.11 2.45 16.07
C VAL A 30 5.54 2.98 15.98
N SER A 31 6.28 3.09 17.09
CA SER A 31 7.65 3.61 17.06
C SER A 31 8.61 2.74 16.25
N HIS A 32 8.50 1.41 16.36
CA HIS A 32 9.36 0.48 15.61
C HIS A 32 9.00 0.47 14.13
N LEU A 33 7.71 0.54 13.81
CA LEU A 33 7.21 0.67 12.45
C LEU A 33 7.77 1.92 11.77
N GLN A 34 7.76 3.07 12.45
CA GLN A 34 8.36 4.31 11.95
C GLN A 34 9.85 4.12 11.61
N TRP A 35 10.63 3.59 12.56
CA TRP A 35 12.06 3.35 12.35
C TRP A 35 12.34 2.41 11.18
N SER A 36 11.59 1.32 11.07
CA SER A 36 11.73 0.38 9.95
C SER A 36 11.46 1.05 8.61
N ILE A 37 10.39 1.84 8.51
CA ILE A 37 9.98 2.50 7.26
C ILE A 37 10.97 3.61 6.87
N GLU A 38 11.35 4.47 7.82
CA GLU A 38 12.28 5.58 7.59
C GLU A 38 13.69 5.10 7.20
N SER A 39 14.06 3.86 7.55
CA SER A 39 15.32 3.26 7.10
C SER A 39 15.33 2.84 5.62
N ILE A 40 14.15 2.76 4.97
CA ILE A 40 13.98 2.22 3.62
C ILE A 40 13.56 3.30 2.62
N ILE A 41 12.68 4.23 3.02
CA ILE A 41 12.10 5.25 2.14
C ILE A 41 12.28 6.66 2.70
N THR A 42 12.17 7.65 1.83
CA THR A 42 12.10 9.06 2.21
C THR A 42 10.65 9.50 2.27
N LEU A 43 10.16 9.87 3.46
CA LEU A 43 8.82 10.44 3.62
C LEU A 43 8.81 11.91 3.16
N ALA A 44 7.73 12.34 2.50
CA ALA A 44 7.60 13.73 2.05
C ALA A 44 6.93 14.65 3.10
N SER A 45 6.47 14.08 4.21
CA SER A 45 5.85 14.77 5.34
C SER A 45 6.12 14.02 6.65
N PRO A 46 6.10 14.71 7.81
CA PRO A 46 6.23 14.03 9.10
C PRO A 46 5.01 13.13 9.37
N TRP A 47 5.19 12.15 10.25
CA TRP A 47 4.09 11.30 10.70
C TRP A 47 2.97 12.10 11.38
N SER A 48 1.73 11.83 10.97
CA SER A 48 0.53 12.37 11.61
C SER A 48 -0.38 11.20 11.96
N TRP A 49 -0.18 10.65 13.15
CA TRP A 49 -0.95 9.53 13.66
C TRP A 49 -2.29 9.99 14.24
N GLN A 50 -3.33 9.21 13.97
CA GLN A 50 -4.67 9.42 14.49
C GLN A 50 -5.23 8.11 15.04
N PRO A 51 -6.01 8.13 16.13
CA PRO A 51 -6.71 6.95 16.60
C PRO A 51 -7.60 6.36 15.50
N GLN A 52 -7.55 5.04 15.30
CA GLN A 52 -8.44 4.34 14.38
C GLN A 52 -9.71 3.90 15.15
N PRO A 53 -10.90 4.46 14.84
CA PRO A 53 -12.11 4.22 15.62
C PRO A 53 -12.61 2.76 15.59
N LEU A 54 -12.39 2.04 14.49
CA LEU A 54 -12.91 0.68 14.33
C LEU A 54 -12.06 -0.40 15.00
N ILE A 55 -10.79 -0.10 15.27
CA ILE A 55 -9.85 -1.05 15.90
C ILE A 55 -9.25 -0.39 17.15
N PRO A 56 -9.77 -0.74 18.34
CA PRO A 56 -9.29 -0.16 19.60
C PRO A 56 -7.78 -0.30 19.78
N LYS A 57 -7.15 0.70 20.40
CA LYS A 57 -5.69 0.75 20.65
C LYS A 57 -4.82 0.68 19.39
N SER A 58 -5.38 1.06 18.24
CA SER A 58 -4.63 1.20 17.00
C SER A 58 -4.61 2.64 16.50
N GLN A 59 -3.60 2.94 15.69
CA GLN A 59 -3.37 4.23 15.07
C GLN A 59 -3.41 4.06 13.54
N SER A 60 -3.82 5.13 12.86
CA SER A 60 -3.83 5.25 11.41
C SER A 60 -3.04 6.48 10.98
N CYS A 61 -2.46 6.44 9.79
CA CYS A 61 -1.87 7.59 9.14
C CYS A 61 -1.73 7.32 7.64
N SER A 62 -1.54 8.38 6.85
CA SER A 62 -1.25 8.23 5.43
C SER A 62 -0.25 9.31 5.00
N LEU A 63 0.80 8.91 4.28
CA LEU A 63 1.92 9.78 3.97
C LEU A 63 2.46 9.50 2.55
N PRO A 64 2.75 10.54 1.76
CA PRO A 64 3.47 10.38 0.52
C PRO A 64 4.94 10.01 0.79
N PHE A 65 5.50 9.16 -0.07
CA PHE A 65 6.90 8.77 0.00
C PHE A 65 7.62 8.90 -1.34
N ARG A 66 8.94 8.87 -1.26
CA ARG A 66 9.87 8.73 -2.38
C ARG A 66 10.86 7.62 -2.07
N THR A 67 11.17 6.80 -3.05
CA THR A 67 12.18 5.74 -2.90
C THR A 67 12.77 5.35 -4.25
N THR A 68 13.58 4.29 -4.28
CA THR A 68 14.05 3.64 -5.50
C THR A 68 13.17 2.43 -5.79
N ILE A 69 13.00 2.06 -7.05
CA ILE A 69 12.15 0.92 -7.43
C ILE A 69 12.56 -0.38 -6.70
N ASP A 70 13.86 -0.57 -6.45
CA ASP A 70 14.41 -1.74 -5.76
C ASP A 70 14.08 -1.79 -4.25
N ASN A 71 13.74 -0.64 -3.66
CA ASN A 71 13.38 -0.54 -2.24
C ASN A 71 11.88 -0.78 -1.99
N LEU A 72 11.03 -0.79 -3.01
CA LEU A 72 9.59 -1.06 -2.83
C LEU A 72 9.32 -2.46 -2.25
N PRO A 73 9.89 -3.57 -2.80
CA PRO A 73 9.72 -4.87 -2.18
C PRO A 73 10.22 -4.91 -0.73
N ARG A 74 11.32 -4.20 -0.43
CA ARG A 74 11.85 -4.11 0.94
C ARG A 74 10.89 -3.40 1.89
N LEU A 75 10.28 -2.30 1.45
CA LEU A 75 9.25 -1.59 2.23
C LEU A 75 8.08 -2.53 2.53
N VAL A 76 7.56 -3.21 1.51
CA VAL A 76 6.41 -4.12 1.64
C VAL A 76 6.74 -5.29 2.56
N SER A 77 7.93 -5.90 2.41
CA SER A 77 8.39 -6.96 3.31
C SER A 77 8.52 -6.49 4.76
N ALA A 78 9.11 -5.30 4.99
CA ALA A 78 9.23 -4.74 6.32
C ALA A 78 7.85 -4.49 6.96
N LEU A 79 6.87 -3.98 6.19
CA LEU A 79 5.50 -3.79 6.68
C LEU A 79 4.84 -5.13 7.04
N TYR A 80 5.03 -6.16 6.22
CA TYR A 80 4.43 -7.48 6.41
C TYR A 80 4.89 -8.19 7.70
N GLU A 81 6.07 -7.84 8.23
CA GLU A 81 6.59 -8.40 9.49
C GLU A 81 5.85 -7.89 10.73
N PHE A 82 5.09 -6.79 10.62
CA PHE A 82 4.36 -6.24 11.76
C PHE A 82 3.03 -6.97 11.99
N PRO A 83 2.81 -7.50 13.20
CA PRO A 83 1.58 -8.21 13.52
C PRO A 83 0.38 -7.25 13.57
N ASN A 84 -0.78 -7.75 13.12
CA ASN A 84 -2.05 -7.01 13.14
C ASN A 84 -2.00 -5.65 12.40
N LEU A 85 -1.17 -5.55 11.36
CA LEU A 85 -1.07 -4.37 10.50
C LEU A 85 -2.11 -4.44 9.37
N TYR A 86 -2.85 -3.35 9.20
CA TYR A 86 -3.67 -3.07 8.02
C TYR A 86 -3.04 -1.91 7.28
N ALA A 87 -2.54 -2.16 6.07
CA ALA A 87 -1.82 -1.16 5.32
C ALA A 87 -1.99 -1.32 3.81
N GLU A 88 -1.72 -0.24 3.10
CA GLU A 88 -1.68 -0.17 1.66
C GLU A 88 -0.46 0.65 1.22
N VAL A 89 0.27 0.13 0.23
CA VAL A 89 1.33 0.87 -0.46
C VAL A 89 0.92 1.03 -1.90
N VAL A 90 0.73 2.28 -2.33
CA VAL A 90 0.53 2.63 -3.73
C VAL A 90 1.80 3.24 -4.27
N ARG A 91 2.23 2.80 -5.44
CA ARG A 91 3.31 3.40 -6.22
C ARG A 91 2.74 3.97 -7.50
N ASP A 92 3.10 5.21 -7.80
CA ASP A 92 2.56 5.94 -8.96
C ASP A 92 3.05 5.32 -10.29
N PRO A 93 2.21 5.30 -11.33
CA PRO A 93 2.64 5.01 -12.71
C PRO A 93 3.90 5.78 -13.12
N ILE A 94 4.80 5.13 -13.86
CA ILE A 94 6.05 5.74 -14.33
C ILE A 94 6.08 5.67 -15.85
N ASN A 95 6.34 6.80 -16.51
CA ASN A 95 6.53 6.89 -17.96
C ASN A 95 5.40 6.23 -18.79
N GLY A 96 4.14 6.39 -18.36
CA GLY A 96 2.98 5.77 -19.02
C GLY A 96 2.86 4.26 -18.84
N GLY A 97 3.66 3.65 -17.95
CA GLY A 97 3.49 2.29 -17.49
C GLY A 97 2.45 2.16 -16.37
N LEU A 98 2.27 0.96 -15.85
CA LEU A 98 1.35 0.69 -14.74
C LEU A 98 1.94 1.13 -13.39
N GLY A 99 1.09 1.58 -12.48
CA GLY A 99 1.35 1.70 -11.05
C GLY A 99 1.34 0.35 -10.33
N GLU A 100 1.59 0.37 -9.03
CA GLU A 100 1.45 -0.82 -8.18
C GLU A 100 0.66 -0.50 -6.93
N ARG A 101 -0.18 -1.44 -6.49
CA ARG A 101 -0.85 -1.40 -5.20
C ARG A 101 -0.56 -2.68 -4.43
N TRP A 102 -0.15 -2.52 -3.19
CA TRP A 102 0.14 -3.61 -2.27
C TRP A 102 -0.79 -3.48 -1.07
N LEU A 103 -1.61 -4.49 -0.82
CA LEU A 103 -2.57 -4.54 0.27
C LEU A 103 -2.08 -5.54 1.32
N ILE A 104 -2.08 -5.13 2.58
CA ILE A 104 -1.64 -5.95 3.71
C ILE A 104 -2.78 -6.01 4.70
N THR A 105 -3.23 -7.23 4.99
CA THR A 105 -4.15 -7.47 6.10
C THR A 105 -3.67 -8.65 6.95
N PRO A 106 -4.04 -8.70 8.24
CA PRO A 106 -3.60 -9.78 9.12
C PRO A 106 -4.15 -11.15 8.73
N ASN A 107 -5.36 -11.21 8.15
CA ASN A 107 -6.04 -12.47 7.86
C ASN A 107 -5.69 -13.04 6.48
N LEU A 108 -5.52 -12.16 5.48
CA LEU A 108 -5.30 -12.56 4.08
C LEU A 108 -3.83 -12.40 3.65
N GLY A 109 -3.03 -11.69 4.44
CA GLY A 109 -1.62 -11.42 4.15
C GLY A 109 -1.44 -10.36 3.06
N LEU A 110 -0.44 -10.56 2.19
CA LEU A 110 -0.04 -9.61 1.16
C LEU A 110 -0.72 -9.88 -0.19
N ARG A 111 -1.30 -8.86 -0.80
CA ARG A 111 -1.73 -8.86 -2.21
C ARG A 111 -1.05 -7.75 -2.99
N ARG A 112 -0.48 -8.10 -4.14
CA ARG A 112 -0.01 -7.16 -5.16
C ARG A 112 -1.02 -7.05 -6.29
N LEU A 113 -1.27 -5.83 -6.76
CA LEU A 113 -2.02 -5.51 -7.96
C LEU A 113 -1.20 -4.52 -8.81
N ASP A 114 -1.20 -4.71 -10.12
CA ASP A 114 -0.81 -3.63 -11.02
C ASP A 114 -2.04 -2.71 -11.21
N ILE A 115 -1.82 -1.40 -11.31
CA ILE A 115 -2.90 -0.41 -11.43
C ILE A 115 -2.66 0.57 -12.59
N ASN A 116 -3.74 1.11 -13.18
CA ASN A 116 -3.64 2.19 -14.18
C ASN A 116 -3.47 3.57 -13.50
N GLU A 117 -3.45 4.66 -14.28
CA GLU A 117 -3.38 6.02 -13.73
C GLU A 117 -4.58 6.46 -12.89
N PHE A 118 -5.71 5.74 -12.98
CA PHE A 118 -6.91 6.00 -12.20
C PHE A 118 -6.98 5.18 -10.91
N GLY A 119 -6.04 4.26 -10.70
CA GLY A 119 -6.02 3.35 -9.54
C GLY A 119 -6.82 2.07 -9.71
N ASP A 120 -7.33 1.78 -10.91
CA ASP A 120 -8.03 0.53 -11.20
C ASP A 120 -7.04 -0.63 -11.32
N ALA A 121 -7.40 -1.79 -10.77
CA ALA A 121 -6.62 -3.01 -10.92
C ALA A 121 -6.59 -3.46 -12.39
N VAL A 122 -5.39 -3.69 -12.91
CA VAL A 122 -5.14 -4.21 -14.24
C VAL A 122 -4.81 -5.69 -14.14
N VAL A 123 -5.58 -6.51 -14.85
CA VAL A 123 -5.38 -7.96 -14.91
C VAL A 123 -4.88 -8.33 -16.30
N ASP A 124 -3.75 -9.02 -16.38
CA ASP A 124 -3.20 -9.44 -17.67
C ASP A 124 -3.95 -10.64 -18.27
N GLU A 125 -3.71 -10.87 -19.57
CA GLU A 125 -4.34 -11.96 -20.31
C GLU A 125 -4.05 -13.34 -19.71
N ASN A 126 -2.83 -13.58 -19.21
CA ASN A 126 -2.45 -14.88 -18.65
C ASN A 126 -3.19 -15.13 -17.33
N GLN A 127 -3.35 -14.11 -16.50
CA GLN A 127 -4.15 -14.15 -15.28
C GLN A 127 -5.62 -14.44 -15.60
N LEU A 128 -6.19 -13.78 -16.61
CA LEU A 128 -7.56 -14.06 -17.07
C LEU A 128 -7.70 -15.48 -17.62
N ARG A 129 -6.77 -15.96 -18.44
CA ARG A 129 -6.78 -17.34 -18.96
C ARG A 129 -6.71 -18.36 -17.82
N SER A 130 -5.88 -18.10 -16.81
CA SER A 130 -5.79 -18.93 -15.60
C SER A 130 -7.09 -18.93 -14.77
N ALA A 131 -7.80 -17.80 -14.75
CA ALA A 131 -9.12 -17.70 -14.13
C ALA A 131 -10.17 -18.52 -14.89
N ILE A 132 -10.23 -18.37 -16.21
CA ILE A 132 -11.15 -19.12 -17.10
C ILE A 132 -10.91 -20.63 -16.98
N ALA A 133 -9.66 -21.05 -16.93
CA ALA A 133 -9.30 -22.47 -16.77
C ALA A 133 -9.76 -23.08 -15.44
N ALA A 134 -10.21 -22.28 -14.47
CA ALA A 134 -10.74 -22.76 -13.19
C ALA A 134 -12.20 -23.20 -13.23
N GLY A 135 -12.89 -23.01 -14.37
CA GLY A 135 -14.27 -23.46 -14.56
C GLY A 135 -15.23 -22.88 -13.51
N GLU A 136 -15.80 -23.74 -12.67
CA GLU A 136 -16.78 -23.36 -11.65
C GLU A 136 -16.25 -22.32 -10.63
N GLN A 137 -14.93 -22.24 -10.44
CA GLN A 137 -14.28 -21.28 -9.54
C GLN A 137 -13.94 -19.94 -10.20
N LEU A 138 -14.40 -19.69 -11.44
CA LEU A 138 -14.08 -18.48 -12.20
C LEU A 138 -14.38 -17.19 -11.41
N LEU A 139 -15.59 -17.08 -10.85
CA LEU A 139 -16.01 -15.87 -10.14
C LEU A 139 -15.16 -15.61 -8.90
N GLU A 140 -14.85 -16.65 -8.14
CA GLU A 140 -13.95 -16.55 -7.00
C GLU A 140 -12.55 -16.11 -7.46
N LYS A 141 -11.98 -16.78 -8.46
CA LYS A 141 -10.66 -16.38 -8.98
C LYS A 141 -10.62 -14.93 -9.47
N LEU A 142 -11.66 -14.45 -10.16
CA LEU A 142 -11.74 -13.05 -10.58
C LEU A 142 -11.74 -12.09 -9.38
N SER A 143 -12.53 -12.40 -8.35
CA SER A 143 -12.58 -11.64 -7.09
C SER A 143 -11.20 -11.55 -6.42
N TRP A 144 -10.47 -12.67 -6.34
CA TRP A 144 -9.10 -12.71 -5.84
C TRP A 144 -8.11 -11.95 -6.74
N LEU A 145 -8.27 -12.04 -8.07
CA LEU A 145 -7.38 -11.35 -9.01
C LEU A 145 -7.43 -9.83 -8.85
N ILE A 146 -8.62 -9.26 -8.64
CA ILE A 146 -8.79 -7.82 -8.42
C ILE A 146 -8.56 -7.40 -6.96
N GLY A 147 -8.24 -8.34 -6.07
CA GLY A 147 -7.96 -8.07 -4.66
C GLY A 147 -9.19 -7.75 -3.81
N GLU A 148 -10.39 -8.10 -4.26
CA GLU A 148 -11.64 -7.76 -3.58
C GLU A 148 -11.70 -8.24 -2.11
N PRO A 149 -11.22 -9.46 -1.75
CA PRO A 149 -11.19 -9.87 -0.35
C PRO A 149 -10.40 -8.92 0.57
N TRP A 150 -9.27 -8.38 0.09
CA TRP A 150 -8.47 -7.41 0.83
C TRP A 150 -9.19 -6.06 0.93
N GLU A 151 -9.80 -5.59 -0.15
CA GLU A 151 -10.59 -4.36 -0.12
C GLU A 151 -11.75 -4.46 0.88
N ARG A 152 -12.44 -5.60 0.97
CA ARG A 152 -13.50 -5.76 1.98
C ARG A 152 -13.00 -5.63 3.43
N GLU A 153 -11.76 -6.02 3.71
CA GLU A 153 -11.16 -5.83 5.05
C GLU A 153 -10.65 -4.41 5.29
N LEU A 154 -10.14 -3.74 4.24
CA LEU A 154 -9.52 -2.43 4.34
C LEU A 154 -10.53 -1.28 4.22
N GLU A 155 -11.55 -1.40 3.37
CA GLU A 155 -12.52 -0.35 3.06
C GLU A 155 -13.17 0.25 4.31
N PRO A 156 -13.64 -0.54 5.31
CA PRO A 156 -14.20 0.04 6.53
C PRO A 156 -13.21 0.94 7.28
N LEU A 157 -11.92 0.61 7.22
CA LEU A 157 -10.86 1.33 7.94
C LEU A 157 -10.37 2.59 7.22
N ARG A 158 -10.72 2.79 5.94
CA ARG A 158 -10.32 3.97 5.14
C ARG A 158 -10.97 5.27 5.61
N ILE A 159 -12.04 5.17 6.41
CA ILE A 159 -12.70 6.33 7.01
C ILE A 159 -11.78 6.92 8.09
N SER A 160 -10.89 7.81 7.68
CA SER A 160 -10.19 8.70 8.62
C SER A 160 -11.25 9.59 9.28
N PRO A 161 -11.23 9.77 10.62
CA PRO A 161 -12.19 10.66 11.28
C PRO A 161 -11.85 12.13 10.99
N VAL A 162 -12.17 12.60 9.79
CA VAL A 162 -12.50 14.01 9.56
C VAL A 162 -14.03 14.14 9.66
N VAL A 163 -14.58 13.80 10.83
CA VAL A 163 -15.94 14.22 11.21
C VAL A 163 -16.01 14.60 12.70
N GLU A 164 -14.96 15.22 13.25
CA GLU A 164 -15.10 15.94 14.54
C GLU A 164 -15.44 17.44 14.32
N ASN A 165 -15.34 17.96 13.09
CA ASN A 165 -15.77 19.33 12.77
C ASN A 165 -17.25 19.45 12.31
N ALA A 166 -17.96 18.35 12.05
CA ALA A 166 -19.38 18.42 11.72
C ALA A 166 -20.28 18.59 12.95
N ARG A 167 -19.78 18.28 14.16
CA ARG A 167 -20.53 18.51 15.42
C ARG A 167 -20.47 19.96 15.90
N LEU A 168 -19.47 20.73 15.48
CA LEU A 168 -19.35 22.15 15.86
C LEU A 168 -20.20 23.10 15.01
N LEU A 169 -20.73 22.66 13.86
CA LEU A 169 -21.69 23.44 13.06
C LEU A 169 -23.16 23.17 13.43
N ALA A 170 -23.45 22.10 14.19
CA ALA A 170 -24.79 21.77 14.66
C ALA A 170 -25.09 22.31 16.08
N ALA A 171 -24.09 22.88 16.77
CA ALA A 171 -24.23 23.47 18.10
C ALA A 171 -24.24 25.00 18.10
N GLY A 172 -24.34 25.62 16.93
CA GLY A 172 -24.33 27.08 16.72
C GLY A 172 -25.51 27.58 15.90
N GLY A 173 -26.70 27.02 16.10
CA GLY A 173 -27.97 27.46 15.51
C GLY A 173 -29.06 27.58 16.56
#